data_AF-A0A1I5PY58-F1
#
_entry.id   AF-A0A1I5PY58-F1
#
_cell.length_a   1.000
_cell.length_b   1.000
_cell.length_c   1.000
_cell.angle_alpha   90.00
_cell.angle_beta   90.00
_cell.angle_gamma   90.00
#
_symmetry.space_group_name_H-M   'P 1'
#
loop_
_entity.id
_entity.type
_entity.pdbx_description
1 polymer ?
#
loop_
_entity_poly.entity_id
_entity_poly.type
_entity_poly.pdbx_seq_one_letter_code
_entity_poly.pdbx_strand_id
1 'polypeptide(L)'
;MNGTDYAGAPGIMGGSSNNVELSPDEKRGLRRAVAGIVSRTESYLPEGYIVGSELTYGSNGPEATVAVRPPAGHPVSAGFQPDAEDIKAGLDDADRDEVAKGLAASAAAQVMHAMGDDPVPVAR
;
A
#
# COMPACT_ATOMS: atom_id res chain seq x y z
N MET A 1 -52.57 -8.05 21.29
CA MET A 1 -51.82 -7.07 20.46
C MET A 1 -50.35 -7.49 20.52
N ASN A 2 -49.86 -8.09 19.44
CA ASN A 2 -48.44 -8.39 19.24
C ASN A 2 -47.78 -7.12 18.70
N GLY A 3 -46.83 -6.57 19.45
CA GLY A 3 -45.98 -5.48 18.97
C GLY A 3 -44.79 -6.07 18.21
N THR A 4 -44.84 -6.00 16.89
CA THR A 4 -43.70 -6.28 16.02
C THR A 4 -42.83 -5.03 15.89
N ASP A 5 -41.54 -5.28 15.62
CA ASP A 5 -40.59 -4.40 14.91
C ASP A 5 -40.10 -3.11 15.60
N TYR A 6 -38.97 -3.24 16.31
CA TYR A 6 -37.87 -2.29 16.11
C TYR A 6 -36.57 -3.06 15.91
N ALA A 7 -36.15 -3.12 14.65
CA ALA A 7 -34.82 -3.47 14.22
C ALA A 7 -33.82 -2.46 14.81
N GLY A 8 -33.07 -2.89 15.82
CA GLY A 8 -31.81 -2.28 16.20
C GLY A 8 -30.73 -3.30 15.92
N ALA A 9 -30.12 -3.24 14.75
CA ALA A 9 -28.85 -3.92 14.51
C ALA A 9 -27.74 -3.07 15.14
N PRO A 10 -26.91 -3.62 16.04
CA PRO A 10 -25.56 -3.10 16.21
C PRO A 10 -24.60 -4.24 15.98
N GLY A 11 -23.94 -4.25 14.83
CA GLY A 11 -22.96 -5.29 14.55
C GLY A 11 -22.35 -5.26 13.17
N ILE A 12 -22.31 -4.11 12.49
CA ILE A 12 -21.41 -3.95 11.35
C ILE A 12 -20.28 -3.03 11.78
N MET A 13 -19.12 -3.66 11.89
CA MET A 13 -17.76 -3.13 11.78
C MET A 13 -17.67 -1.64 11.44
N GLY A 14 -17.12 -0.90 12.39
CA GLY A 14 -16.37 0.30 12.10
C GLY A 14 -15.32 0.37 13.18
N GLY A 15 -14.17 -0.27 12.95
CA GLY A 15 -13.04 -0.16 13.86
C GLY A 15 -12.86 1.32 14.18
N SER A 16 -12.91 1.66 15.47
CA SER A 16 -12.45 2.94 15.94
C SER A 16 -10.96 3.01 15.61
N SER A 17 -10.65 3.41 14.38
CA SER A 17 -9.35 3.93 14.03
C SER A 17 -9.17 5.09 15.01
N ASN A 18 -8.35 4.90 16.04
CA ASN A 18 -7.88 6.03 16.84
C ASN A 18 -6.96 6.81 15.89
N ASN A 19 -7.60 7.58 15.00
CA ASN A 19 -6.97 8.24 13.89
C ASN A 19 -6.10 9.33 14.49
N VAL A 20 -4.78 9.16 14.49
CA VAL A 20 -3.86 10.26 14.77
C VAL A 20 -4.27 11.42 13.85
N GLU A 21 -4.73 12.51 14.45
CA GLU A 21 -5.29 13.63 13.71
C GLU A 21 -4.15 14.43 13.09
N LEU A 22 -3.71 13.99 11.91
CA LEU A 22 -2.70 14.71 11.14
C LEU A 22 -3.27 16.03 10.62
N SER A 23 -2.44 17.06 10.71
CA SER A 23 -2.71 18.36 10.11
C SER A 23 -2.93 18.23 8.60
N PRO A 24 -3.77 19.08 7.99
CA PRO A 24 -3.97 19.09 6.53
C PRO A 24 -2.66 19.18 5.73
N ASP A 25 -1.65 19.89 6.26
CA ASP A 25 -0.32 19.99 5.65
C ASP A 25 0.45 18.66 5.69
N GLU A 26 0.37 17.94 6.80
CA GLU A 26 1.01 16.62 6.96
C GLU A 26 0.36 15.60 6.02
N LYS A 27 -0.98 15.61 5.90
CA LYS A 27 -1.70 14.78 4.92
C LYS A 27 -1.29 15.08 3.47
N ARG A 28 -1.11 16.36 3.14
CA ARG A 28 -0.64 16.79 1.80
C ARG A 28 0.80 16.35 1.54
N GLY A 29 1.69 16.51 2.53
CA GLY A 29 3.08 16.10 2.46
C GLY A 29 3.21 14.59 2.23
N LEU A 30 2.48 13.81 3.02
CA LEU A 30 2.49 12.35 2.91
C LEU A 30 1.96 11.89 1.55
N ARG A 31 0.82 12.44 1.09
CA ARG A 31 0.27 12.10 -0.23
C ARG A 31 1.25 12.41 -1.36
N ARG A 32 1.97 13.54 -1.26
CA ARG A 32 2.98 13.93 -2.26
C ARG A 32 4.19 13.00 -2.22
N ALA A 33 4.65 12.61 -1.04
CA ALA A 33 5.76 11.69 -0.89
C ALA A 33 5.42 10.30 -1.46
N VAL A 34 4.24 9.77 -1.13
CA VAL A 34 3.75 8.49 -1.65
C VAL A 34 3.58 8.54 -3.17
N ALA A 35 3.01 9.61 -3.72
CA ALA A 35 2.93 9.80 -5.17
C ALA A 35 4.32 9.82 -5.83
N GLY A 36 5.32 10.40 -5.17
CA GLY A 36 6.71 10.36 -5.60
C GLY A 36 7.29 8.93 -5.63
N ILE A 37 7.04 8.14 -4.58
CA ILE A 37 7.45 6.73 -4.51
C ILE A 37 6.78 5.93 -5.63
N VAL A 38 5.48 6.11 -5.84
CA VAL A 38 4.71 5.43 -6.90
C VAL A 38 5.30 5.75 -8.27
N SER A 39 5.45 7.04 -8.59
CA SER A 39 5.98 7.47 -9.90
C SER A 39 7.41 6.97 -10.13
N ARG A 40 8.23 6.94 -9.08
CA ARG A 40 9.60 6.43 -9.17
C ARG A 40 9.64 4.91 -9.33
N THR A 41 8.76 4.18 -8.63
CA THR A 41 8.62 2.73 -8.78
C THR A 41 8.17 2.39 -10.20
N GLU A 42 7.20 3.12 -10.76
CA GLU A 42 6.78 2.99 -12.16
C GLU A 42 7.93 3.21 -13.13
N SER A 43 8.83 4.17 -12.87
CA SER A 43 9.99 4.42 -13.73
C SER A 43 10.99 3.25 -13.81
N TYR A 44 11.01 2.38 -12.80
CA TYR A 44 11.85 1.18 -12.77
C TYR A 44 11.16 -0.04 -13.37
N LEU A 45 9.85 0.02 -13.61
CA LEU A 45 9.07 -1.11 -14.06
C LEU A 45 8.71 -0.98 -15.55
N PRO A 46 8.74 -2.09 -16.31
CA PRO A 46 8.24 -2.12 -17.68
C PRO A 46 6.74 -1.85 -17.75
N GLU A 47 6.26 -1.60 -18.97
CA GLU A 47 4.82 -1.54 -19.26
C GLU A 47 4.09 -2.84 -18.84
N GLY A 48 2.89 -2.69 -18.26
CA GLY A 48 2.06 -3.81 -17.78
C GLY A 48 2.08 -4.05 -16.26
N TYR A 49 2.96 -3.39 -15.50
CA TYR A 49 2.89 -3.34 -14.05
C TYR A 49 1.92 -2.24 -13.60
N ILE A 50 1.06 -2.54 -12.64
CA ILE A 50 0.13 -1.55 -12.06
C ILE A 50 0.60 -1.22 -10.65
N VAL A 51 0.87 0.06 -10.40
CA VAL A 51 1.28 0.54 -9.08
C VAL A 51 0.11 1.29 -8.43
N GLY A 52 -0.15 1.00 -7.17
CA GLY A 52 -1.19 1.63 -6.36
C GLY A 52 -0.65 2.00 -4.99
N SER A 53 -1.33 2.92 -4.32
CA SER A 53 -0.99 3.29 -2.95
C SER A 53 -2.23 3.52 -2.11
N GLU A 54 -2.19 3.05 -0.88
CA GLU A 54 -3.20 3.28 0.15
C GLU A 54 -2.56 4.08 1.29
N LEU A 55 -3.31 5.03 1.86
CA LEU A 55 -2.86 5.82 3.00
C LEU A 55 -3.82 5.56 4.16
N THR A 56 -3.27 5.04 5.25
CA THR A 56 -3.97 4.74 6.48
C THR A 56 -3.48 5.66 7.59
N TYR A 57 -4.40 6.16 8.39
CA TYR A 57 -4.12 7.06 9.50
C TYR A 57 -4.61 6.38 10.78
N GLY A 58 -3.69 5.68 11.46
CA GLY A 58 -4.01 4.87 12.63
C GLY A 58 -3.48 5.47 13.93
N SER A 59 -3.68 4.75 15.04
CA SER A 59 -3.14 5.15 16.36
C SER A 59 -1.62 5.15 16.39
N ASN A 60 -0.99 4.37 15.50
CA ASN A 60 0.45 4.27 15.32
C ASN A 60 1.04 5.39 14.45
N GLY A 61 0.21 6.31 13.93
CA GLY A 61 0.64 7.40 13.07
C GLY A 61 0.27 7.22 11.60
N PRO A 62 0.84 8.06 10.71
CA PRO A 62 0.67 7.95 9.28
C PRO A 62 1.33 6.68 8.74
N GLU A 63 0.54 5.86 8.06
CA GLU A 63 1.03 4.70 7.33
C GLU A 63 0.63 4.83 5.87
N ALA A 64 1.60 4.61 4.99
CA ALA A 64 1.39 4.53 3.56
C ALA A 64 1.76 3.13 3.09
N THR A 65 0.86 2.47 2.39
CA THR A 65 1.12 1.18 1.78
C THR A 65 1.21 1.37 0.27
N VAL A 66 2.32 1.00 -0.33
CA VAL A 66 2.47 0.97 -1.78
C VAL A 66 2.36 -0.48 -2.23
N ALA A 67 1.58 -0.74 -3.27
CA ALA A 67 1.40 -2.06 -3.84
C ALA A 67 1.70 -2.04 -5.34
N VAL A 68 2.41 -3.05 -5.81
CA VAL A 68 2.66 -3.30 -7.23
C VAL A 68 2.02 -4.61 -7.61
N ARG A 69 1.19 -4.56 -8.63
CA ARG A 69 0.60 -5.73 -9.27
C ARG A 69 1.39 -6.01 -10.57
N PRO A 70 2.21 -7.07 -10.59
CA PRO A 70 2.85 -7.50 -11.82
C PRO A 70 1.83 -8.11 -12.81
N PRO A 71 2.15 -8.17 -14.11
CA PRO A 71 1.29 -8.78 -15.13
C PRO A 71 1.13 -10.30 -14.95
N ALA A 72 2.13 -10.95 -14.32
CA ALA A 72 2.10 -12.36 -13.95
C ALA A 72 2.53 -12.52 -12.49
N GLY A 73 1.89 -13.44 -11.75
CA GLY A 73 2.17 -13.67 -10.34
C GLY A 73 1.32 -12.85 -9.38
N HIS A 74 1.73 -12.82 -8.11
CA HIS A 74 0.98 -12.19 -7.03
C HIS A 74 1.37 -10.71 -6.83
N PRO A 75 0.40 -9.86 -6.42
CA PRO A 75 0.71 -8.49 -6.04
C PRO A 75 1.64 -8.44 -4.83
N VAL A 76 2.55 -7.49 -4.83
CA VAL A 76 3.52 -7.23 -3.76
C VAL A 76 3.23 -5.88 -3.14
N SER A 77 3.24 -5.79 -1.81
CA SER A 77 3.02 -4.55 -1.09
C SER A 77 4.12 -4.29 -0.07
N ALA A 78 4.48 -3.03 0.10
CA ALA A 78 5.33 -2.57 1.19
C ALA A 78 4.62 -1.50 2.00
N GLY A 79 4.66 -1.64 3.32
CA GLY A 79 4.24 -0.60 4.27
C GLY A 79 5.38 0.39 4.51
N PHE A 80 5.02 1.65 4.61
CA PHE A 80 5.91 2.78 4.80
C PHE A 80 5.32 3.68 5.89
N GLN A 81 6.02 3.82 7.01
CA GLN A 81 5.59 4.62 8.16
C GLN A 81 6.61 5.73 8.39
N PRO A 82 6.47 6.89 7.72
CA PRO A 82 7.35 8.02 7.94
C PRO A 82 6.94 8.78 9.20
N ASP A 83 7.92 9.33 9.90
CA ASP A 83 7.65 10.18 11.05
C ASP A 83 7.10 11.56 10.62
N ALA A 84 6.45 12.26 11.54
CA ALA A 84 5.88 13.58 11.26
C ALA A 84 6.95 14.60 10.82
N GLU A 85 8.19 14.44 11.32
CA GLU A 85 9.34 15.25 10.91
C GLU A 85 9.74 14.97 9.45
N ASP A 86 9.78 13.71 9.03
CA ASP A 86 10.10 13.32 7.65
C ASP A 86 9.03 13.81 6.66
N ILE A 87 7.76 13.74 7.06
CA ILE A 87 6.65 14.26 6.24
C ILE A 87 6.79 15.78 6.04
N LYS A 88 7.19 16.51 7.08
CA LYS A 88 7.40 17.98 7.05
C LYS A 88 8.65 18.37 6.30
N ALA A 89 9.75 17.65 6.51
CA ALA A 89 11.01 17.80 5.79
C ALA A 89 10.85 17.41 4.30
N GLY A 90 9.84 16.61 4.00
CA GLY A 90 9.45 16.26 2.66
C GLY A 90 10.22 15.08 2.11
N LEU A 91 10.39 14.02 2.92
CA LEU A 91 10.90 12.66 2.59
C LEU A 91 11.97 12.65 1.52
N ASP A 92 13.21 12.43 1.91
CA ASP A 92 14.32 12.59 0.98
C ASP A 92 14.19 11.66 -0.24
N ASP A 93 14.77 12.07 -1.36
CA ASP A 93 14.67 11.32 -2.60
C ASP A 93 15.38 9.95 -2.53
N ALA A 94 16.33 9.74 -1.63
CA ALA A 94 17.03 8.48 -1.40
C ALA A 94 16.17 7.49 -0.59
N ASP A 95 15.46 7.93 0.45
CA ASP A 95 14.52 7.13 1.22
C ASP A 95 13.39 6.60 0.30
N ARG A 96 12.87 7.49 -0.55
CA ARG A 96 11.87 7.11 -1.56
C ARG A 96 12.43 6.13 -2.58
N ASP A 97 13.69 6.31 -2.97
CA ASP A 97 14.39 5.47 -3.94
C ASP A 97 14.58 4.05 -3.43
N GLU A 98 15.00 3.92 -2.17
CA GLU A 98 15.24 2.64 -1.53
C GLU A 98 13.97 1.81 -1.45
N VAL A 99 12.87 2.41 -0.98
CA VAL A 99 11.55 1.77 -0.92
C VAL A 99 11.08 1.38 -2.32
N ALA A 100 11.20 2.29 -3.30
CA ALA A 100 10.81 2.02 -4.69
C ALA A 100 11.61 0.85 -5.29
N LYS A 101 12.94 0.81 -5.07
CA LYS A 101 13.82 -0.26 -5.54
C LYS A 101 13.50 -1.60 -4.89
N GLY A 102 13.33 -1.64 -3.56
CA GLY A 102 12.99 -2.87 -2.84
C GLY A 102 11.67 -3.47 -3.32
N LEU A 103 10.69 -2.60 -3.59
CA LEU A 103 9.38 -3.00 -4.07
C LEU A 103 9.43 -3.49 -5.53
N ALA A 104 10.13 -2.75 -6.41
CA ALA A 104 10.34 -3.16 -7.80
C ALA A 104 11.09 -4.49 -7.92
N ALA A 105 12.15 -4.69 -7.10
CA ALA A 105 12.90 -5.93 -7.06
C ALA A 105 12.03 -7.12 -6.62
N SER A 106 11.21 -6.92 -5.58
CA SER A 106 10.27 -7.93 -5.11
C SER A 106 9.20 -8.27 -6.16
N ALA A 107 8.66 -7.25 -6.87
CA ALA A 107 7.70 -7.46 -7.95
C ALA A 107 8.32 -8.20 -9.15
N ALA A 108 9.56 -7.86 -9.52
CA ALA A 108 10.30 -8.55 -10.58
C ALA A 108 10.58 -10.02 -10.20
N ALA A 109 10.91 -10.28 -8.93
CA ALA A 109 11.09 -11.64 -8.41
C ALA A 109 9.79 -12.47 -8.53
N GLN A 110 8.62 -11.87 -8.32
CA GLN A 110 7.34 -12.60 -8.48
C GLN A 110 7.03 -12.97 -9.92
N VAL A 111 7.40 -12.15 -10.90
CA VAL A 111 7.27 -12.54 -12.31
C VAL A 111 8.23 -13.68 -12.64
N MET A 112 9.48 -13.60 -12.19
CA MET A 112 10.44 -14.70 -12.41
C MET A 112 9.96 -16.00 -11.76
N HIS A 113 9.41 -15.93 -10.54
CA HIS A 113 8.85 -17.10 -9.87
C HIS A 113 7.64 -17.63 -10.63
N ALA A 114 6.71 -16.78 -11.08
CA ALA A 114 5.53 -17.19 -11.83
C ALA A 114 5.85 -17.77 -13.22
N MET A 115 6.96 -17.36 -13.85
CA MET A 115 7.42 -17.97 -15.12
C MET A 115 8.26 -19.23 -14.91
N GLY A 116 8.92 -19.37 -13.76
CA GLY A 116 9.67 -20.57 -13.38
C GLY A 116 8.81 -21.66 -12.74
N ASP A 117 7.67 -21.28 -12.16
CA ASP A 117 6.65 -22.15 -11.58
C ASP A 117 5.55 -22.42 -12.62
N ASP A 118 5.94 -22.88 -13.81
CA ASP A 118 5.04 -23.61 -14.69
C ASP A 118 5.03 -25.05 -14.16
N PRO A 119 4.07 -25.45 -13.30
CA PRO A 119 4.05 -26.80 -12.78
C PRO A 119 3.77 -27.73 -13.96
N VAL A 120 4.80 -28.45 -14.41
CA VAL A 120 4.57 -29.64 -15.23
C VAL A 120 3.53 -30.49 -14.49
N PRO A 121 2.35 -30.75 -15.07
CA PRO A 121 1.32 -31.51 -14.40
C PRO A 121 1.85 -32.93 -14.28
N VAL A 122 2.38 -33.29 -13.10
CA VAL A 122 2.70 -34.67 -12.77
C VAL A 122 1.39 -35.39 -12.48
N ALA A 123 0.67 -35.72 -13.56
CA ALA A 123 -0.32 -36.77 -13.53
C ALA A 123 0.40 -38.08 -13.21
N ARG A 124 0.12 -38.67 -12.04
CA ARG A 124 0.27 -40.10 -11.77
C ARG A 124 -0.77 -40.57 -10.76
#